data_AF-A0A3S5ANY9-F1
#
_entry.id   AF-A0A3S5ANY9-F1
#
_cell.length_a   1.000
_cell.length_b   1.000
_cell.length_c   1.000
_cell.angle_alpha   90.00
_cell.angle_beta   90.00
_cell.angle_gamma   90.00
#
_symmetry.space_group_name_H-M   'P 1'
#
loop_
_entity.id
_entity.type
_entity.pdbx_description
1 polymer ?
#
loop_
_entity_poly.entity_id
_entity_poly.type
_entity_poly.pdbx_seq_one_letter_code
_entity_poly.pdbx_strand_id
1 'polypeptide(L)'
;MITQLGTCPFSCYARFPKLTEQYFINTRWPSVEMIVPLVGDDRYFLMLYRELYYRHIYAHNTTGLSVDDMRNSFANYCSLFAELLDASKPLLLELPCQWLWDIIDEFIYQFQKFTIFRSRSKHKPDEEALLKENHKVWSIHSVLNILHKLVEKSNINEQLQYYATSSDPDLVAGEFGSCPVYKMLGFFSLIGLCRLHVLLGDYFKALRFLKHIDLSRIVSF
;
A
#
# COMPACT_ATOMS: atom_id res chain seq x y z
N MET A 1 -20.59 -8.50 17.36
CA MET A 1 -19.53 -9.13 16.55
C MET A 1 -18.64 -8.06 15.93
N ILE A 2 -19.24 -7.10 15.20
CA ILE A 2 -18.53 -5.90 14.72
C ILE A 2 -18.09 -4.97 15.87
N THR A 3 -18.76 -5.03 17.02
CA THR A 3 -18.39 -4.36 18.27
C THR A 3 -17.04 -4.77 18.87
N GLN A 4 -16.37 -5.81 18.33
CA GLN A 4 -15.01 -6.21 18.75
C GLN A 4 -13.89 -5.58 17.92
N LEU A 5 -14.23 -4.91 16.82
CA LEU A 5 -13.31 -4.02 16.12
C LEU A 5 -13.17 -2.78 17.00
N GLY A 6 -12.05 -2.69 17.73
CA GLY A 6 -11.78 -1.51 18.55
C GLY A 6 -11.73 -0.27 17.66
N THR A 7 -11.97 0.90 18.26
CA THR A 7 -11.86 2.21 17.59
C THR A 7 -10.43 2.51 17.10
N CYS A 8 -9.45 1.71 17.51
CA CYS A 8 -8.06 1.84 17.09
C CYS A 8 -7.76 0.93 15.88
N PRO A 9 -7.27 1.47 14.75
CA PRO A 9 -6.91 0.70 13.55
C PRO A 9 -5.91 -0.45 13.84
N PHE A 10 -4.97 -0.24 14.77
CA PHE A 10 -4.00 -1.27 15.16
C PHE A 10 -4.66 -2.53 15.74
N SER A 11 -5.65 -2.35 16.61
CA SER A 11 -6.38 -3.46 17.23
C SER A 11 -7.16 -4.27 16.19
N CYS A 12 -7.70 -3.57 15.17
CA CYS A 12 -8.36 -4.17 14.03
C CYS A 12 -7.36 -5.02 13.22
N TYR A 13 -6.21 -4.46 12.85
CA TYR A 13 -5.18 -5.17 12.09
C TYR A 13 -4.67 -6.43 12.81
N ALA A 14 -4.34 -6.34 14.11
CA ALA A 14 -3.80 -7.48 14.85
C ALA A 14 -4.79 -8.64 15.00
N ARG A 15 -6.10 -8.36 15.04
CA ARG A 15 -7.16 -9.38 15.14
C ARG A 15 -7.67 -9.84 13.77
N PHE A 16 -7.34 -9.12 12.72
CA PHE A 16 -7.85 -9.33 11.37
C PHE A 16 -7.66 -10.78 10.88
N PRO A 17 -6.46 -11.40 10.95
CA PRO A 17 -6.28 -12.76 10.45
C PRO A 17 -7.16 -13.78 11.17
N LYS A 18 -7.22 -13.70 12.51
CA LYS A 18 -8.02 -14.61 13.35
C LYS A 18 -9.52 -14.48 13.06
N LEU A 19 -10.02 -13.26 12.92
CA LEU A 19 -11.43 -13.02 12.60
C LEU A 19 -11.77 -13.49 11.18
N THR A 20 -10.85 -13.30 10.22
CA THR A 20 -11.01 -13.80 8.86
C THR A 20 -11.11 -15.31 8.84
N GLU A 21 -10.19 -16.02 9.49
CA GLU A 21 -10.19 -17.48 9.57
C GLU A 21 -11.45 -18.02 10.23
N GLN A 22 -11.92 -17.36 11.30
CA GLN A 22 -13.05 -17.84 12.08
C GLN A 22 -14.41 -17.59 11.42
N TYR A 23 -14.59 -16.47 10.73
CA TYR A 23 -15.93 -16.01 10.30
C TYR A 23 -16.04 -15.66 8.82
N PHE A 24 -14.93 -15.34 8.15
CA PHE A 24 -14.95 -14.74 6.81
C PHE A 24 -14.11 -15.48 5.77
N ILE A 25 -13.73 -16.73 6.02
CA ILE A 25 -12.86 -17.50 5.11
C ILE A 25 -13.42 -17.60 3.68
N ASN A 26 -14.74 -17.72 3.54
CA ASN A 26 -15.46 -17.87 2.26
C ASN A 26 -16.45 -16.73 1.99
N THR A 27 -16.45 -15.67 2.81
CA THR A 27 -17.41 -14.56 2.71
C THR A 27 -16.66 -13.23 2.73
N ARG A 28 -17.30 -12.16 2.26
CA ARG A 28 -16.72 -10.82 2.37
C ARG A 28 -16.84 -10.34 3.82
N TRP A 29 -15.86 -9.55 4.25
CA TRP A 29 -16.02 -8.75 5.45
C TRP A 29 -17.19 -7.77 5.29
N PRO A 30 -17.76 -7.23 6.38
CA PRO A 30 -18.79 -6.21 6.28
C PRO A 30 -18.33 -5.02 5.43
N SER A 31 -19.23 -4.43 4.64
CA SER A 31 -18.93 -3.19 3.93
C SER A 31 -18.77 -2.03 4.91
N VAL A 32 -18.06 -1.00 4.49
CA VAL A 32 -17.74 0.16 5.33
C VAL A 32 -19.01 0.85 5.82
N GLU A 33 -20.04 0.90 4.98
CA GLU A 33 -21.34 1.50 5.29
C GLU A 33 -22.03 0.81 6.49
N MET A 34 -21.76 -0.48 6.71
CA MET A 34 -22.23 -1.20 7.90
C MET A 34 -21.36 -0.95 9.15
N ILE A 35 -20.11 -0.55 8.97
CA ILE A 35 -19.16 -0.30 10.07
C ILE A 35 -19.25 1.14 10.59
N VAL A 36 -19.51 2.13 9.72
CA VAL A 36 -19.58 3.56 10.07
C VAL A 36 -20.43 3.83 11.32
N PRO A 37 -21.65 3.29 11.48
CA PRO A 37 -22.46 3.55 12.67
C PRO A 37 -21.87 3.03 13.99
N LEU A 38 -20.88 2.14 13.92
CA LEU A 38 -20.33 1.41 15.07
C LEU A 38 -18.98 1.98 15.54
N VAL A 39 -18.21 2.58 14.63
CA VAL A 39 -16.89 3.16 14.91
C VAL A 39 -16.88 4.68 14.83
N GLY A 40 -17.98 5.28 14.37
CA GLY A 40 -18.06 6.71 14.06
C GLY A 40 -17.51 7.01 12.66
N ASP A 41 -17.47 8.30 12.31
CA ASP A 41 -16.97 8.79 11.02
C ASP A 41 -15.46 9.12 11.06
N ASP A 42 -14.68 8.28 11.75
CA ASP A 42 -13.22 8.42 11.76
C ASP A 42 -12.66 8.07 10.38
N ARG A 43 -12.33 9.12 9.63
CA ARG A 43 -11.85 9.02 8.26
C ARG A 43 -10.63 8.09 8.11
N TYR A 44 -9.63 8.17 9.01
CA TYR A 44 -8.41 7.36 8.90
C TYR A 44 -8.70 5.89 9.20
N PHE A 45 -9.52 5.63 10.21
CA PHE A 45 -9.97 4.27 10.50
C PHE A 45 -10.70 3.67 9.31
N LEU A 46 -11.66 4.40 8.72
CA LEU A 46 -12.46 3.89 7.60
C LEU A 46 -11.62 3.63 6.35
N MET A 47 -10.60 4.46 6.07
CA MET A 47 -9.67 4.24 4.95
C MET A 47 -8.79 3.01 5.15
N LEU A 48 -8.27 2.80 6.37
CA LEU A 48 -7.49 1.61 6.72
C LEU A 48 -8.36 0.36 6.77
N TYR A 49 -9.62 0.47 7.19
CA TYR A 49 -10.58 -0.62 7.12
C TYR A 49 -10.88 -1.03 5.68
N ARG A 50 -11.10 -0.06 4.77
CA ARG A 50 -11.26 -0.32 3.33
C ARG A 50 -10.05 -1.05 2.76
N GLU A 51 -8.86 -0.66 3.18
CA GLU A 51 -7.61 -1.30 2.76
C GLU A 51 -7.60 -2.79 3.15
N LEU A 52 -7.90 -3.11 4.41
CA LEU A 52 -8.02 -4.50 4.89
C LEU A 52 -9.13 -5.28 4.19
N TYR A 53 -10.29 -4.64 4.00
CA TYR A 53 -11.43 -5.23 3.29
C TYR A 53 -11.04 -5.68 1.88
N TYR A 54 -10.38 -4.81 1.10
CA TYR A 54 -9.95 -5.19 -0.26
C TYR A 54 -8.82 -6.22 -0.23
N ARG A 55 -7.85 -6.11 0.69
CA ARG A 55 -6.80 -7.12 0.87
C ARG A 55 -7.40 -8.52 1.08
N HIS A 56 -8.44 -8.64 1.89
CA HIS A 56 -9.17 -9.91 2.08
C HIS A 56 -9.81 -10.43 0.79
N ILE A 57 -10.45 -9.56 0.00
CA ILE A 57 -11.05 -9.96 -1.28
C ILE A 57 -9.98 -10.51 -2.22
N TYR A 58 -8.83 -9.84 -2.31
CA TYR A 58 -7.71 -10.27 -3.14
C TYR A 58 -7.06 -11.58 -2.66
N ALA A 59 -7.04 -11.85 -1.34
CA ALA A 59 -6.47 -13.06 -0.77
C ALA A 59 -7.39 -14.28 -0.88
N HIS A 60 -8.66 -14.14 -0.50
CA HIS A 60 -9.58 -15.27 -0.27
C HIS A 60 -10.67 -15.42 -1.34
N ASN A 61 -11.00 -14.36 -2.08
CA ASN A 61 -12.13 -14.34 -3.01
C ASN A 61 -11.70 -14.04 -4.46
N THR A 62 -10.56 -14.61 -4.90
CA THR A 62 -10.00 -14.35 -6.25
C THR A 62 -10.94 -14.71 -7.40
N THR A 63 -11.84 -15.68 -7.22
CA THR A 63 -12.87 -16.06 -8.20
C THR A 63 -14.05 -15.09 -8.25
N GLY A 64 -14.24 -14.26 -7.22
CA GLY A 64 -15.30 -13.26 -7.10
C GLY A 64 -14.82 -11.81 -7.13
N LEU A 65 -13.56 -11.57 -7.53
CA LEU A 65 -12.98 -10.23 -7.65
C LEU A 65 -13.50 -9.55 -8.93
N SER A 66 -14.32 -8.53 -8.76
CA SER A 66 -14.92 -7.78 -9.88
C SER A 66 -14.04 -6.60 -10.34
N VAL A 67 -14.30 -6.08 -11.55
CA VAL A 67 -13.63 -4.86 -12.05
C VAL A 67 -13.91 -3.66 -11.14
N ASP A 68 -15.12 -3.58 -10.58
CA ASP A 68 -15.48 -2.56 -9.59
C ASP A 68 -14.68 -2.70 -8.29
N ASP A 69 -14.46 -3.92 -7.78
CA ASP A 69 -13.61 -4.14 -6.62
C ASP A 69 -12.17 -3.67 -6.90
N MET A 70 -11.62 -3.98 -8.07
CA MET A 70 -10.29 -3.54 -8.48
C MET A 70 -10.19 -2.01 -8.58
N ARG A 71 -11.22 -1.34 -9.14
CA ARG A 71 -11.31 0.12 -9.22
C ARG A 71 -11.41 0.75 -7.84
N ASN A 72 -12.31 0.26 -7.01
CA ASN A 72 -12.57 0.83 -5.70
C ASN A 72 -11.38 0.63 -4.76
N SER A 73 -10.68 -0.51 -4.86
CA SER A 73 -9.43 -0.73 -4.14
C SER A 73 -8.34 0.27 -4.57
N PHE A 74 -8.16 0.48 -5.87
CA PHE A 74 -7.21 1.48 -6.38
C PHE A 74 -7.54 2.90 -5.86
N ALA A 75 -8.83 3.29 -5.93
CA ALA A 75 -9.29 4.58 -5.43
C ALA A 75 -9.02 4.75 -3.92
N ASN A 76 -9.17 3.67 -3.13
CA ASN A 76 -8.85 3.69 -1.71
C ASN A 76 -7.35 3.94 -1.47
N TYR A 77 -6.46 3.23 -2.17
CA TYR A 77 -5.02 3.47 -2.07
C TYR A 77 -4.63 4.88 -2.53
N CYS A 78 -5.18 5.36 -3.64
CA CYS A 78 -4.95 6.73 -4.09
C CYS A 78 -5.36 7.75 -3.03
N SER A 79 -6.50 7.56 -2.38
CA SER A 79 -6.97 8.43 -1.30
C SER A 79 -6.05 8.35 -0.09
N LEU A 80 -5.64 7.15 0.32
CA LEU A 80 -4.73 6.92 1.45
C LEU A 80 -3.37 7.59 1.23
N PHE A 81 -2.79 7.42 0.05
CA PHE A 81 -1.51 8.05 -0.27
C PHE A 81 -1.64 9.56 -0.49
N ALA A 82 -2.75 10.06 -1.05
CA ALA A 82 -2.99 11.49 -1.16
C ALA A 82 -3.03 12.16 0.22
N GLU A 83 -3.75 11.58 1.19
CA GLU A 83 -3.78 12.09 2.57
C GLU A 83 -2.39 12.14 3.20
N LEU A 84 -1.54 11.14 2.94
CA LEU A 84 -0.17 11.12 3.45
C LEU A 84 0.74 12.15 2.76
N LEU A 85 0.61 12.29 1.43
CA LEU A 85 1.49 13.12 0.61
C LEU A 85 1.14 14.61 0.67
N ASP A 86 -0.15 14.95 0.67
CA ASP A 86 -0.66 16.31 0.67
C ASP A 86 -0.70 16.94 2.07
N ALA A 87 -0.44 16.14 3.12
CA ALA A 87 -0.31 16.63 4.48
C ALA A 87 0.79 17.69 4.59
N SER A 88 0.45 18.82 5.22
CA SER A 88 1.39 19.92 5.49
C SER A 88 2.30 19.66 6.69
N LYS A 89 1.90 18.74 7.58
CA LYS A 89 2.68 18.26 8.73
C LYS A 89 2.57 16.74 8.82
N PRO A 90 3.52 16.04 9.47
CA PRO A 90 3.42 14.60 9.65
C PRO A 90 2.14 14.23 10.39
N LEU A 91 1.37 13.30 9.82
CA LEU A 91 0.20 12.75 10.48
C LEU A 91 0.62 12.01 11.76
N LEU A 92 -0.12 12.22 12.85
CA LEU A 92 0.05 11.50 14.11
C LEU A 92 -0.59 10.11 14.02
N LEU A 93 -0.24 9.37 12.98
CA LEU A 93 -0.70 8.02 12.74
C LEU A 93 0.33 7.04 13.31
N GLU A 94 -0.09 6.17 14.20
CA GLU A 94 0.77 5.11 14.73
C GLU A 94 0.40 3.78 14.08
N LEU A 95 1.14 3.41 13.04
CA LEU A 95 0.99 2.12 12.37
C LEU A 95 2.22 1.24 12.60
N PRO A 96 2.04 -0.08 12.80
CA PRO A 96 3.15 -1.03 12.86
C PRO A 96 3.93 -1.07 11.56
N CYS A 97 5.24 -1.24 11.65
CA CYS A 97 6.11 -1.39 10.46
C CYS A 97 5.63 -2.53 9.54
N GLN A 98 5.16 -3.64 10.10
CA GLN A 98 4.63 -4.75 9.30
C GLN A 98 3.42 -4.33 8.44
N TRP A 99 2.49 -3.56 9.01
CA TRP A 99 1.31 -3.13 8.24
C TRP A 99 1.70 -2.11 7.15
N LEU A 100 2.67 -1.24 7.42
CA LEU A 100 3.21 -0.32 6.40
C LEU A 100 3.84 -1.09 5.23
N TRP A 101 4.59 -2.16 5.53
CA TRP A 101 5.11 -3.08 4.51
C TRP A 101 3.96 -3.72 3.73
N ASP A 102 2.99 -4.30 4.42
CA ASP A 102 1.84 -4.97 3.79
C ASP A 102 1.04 -4.01 2.89
N ILE A 103 0.90 -2.74 3.26
CA ILE A 103 0.22 -1.71 2.44
C ILE A 103 0.96 -1.51 1.10
N ILE A 104 2.29 -1.37 1.14
CA ILE A 104 3.10 -1.17 -0.08
C ILE A 104 3.15 -2.45 -0.92
N ASP A 105 3.35 -3.60 -0.28
CA ASP A 105 3.41 -4.89 -0.95
C ASP A 105 2.07 -5.24 -1.63
N GLU A 106 0.96 -5.07 -0.91
CA GLU A 106 -0.38 -5.29 -1.42
C GLU A 106 -0.70 -4.32 -2.57
N PHE A 107 -0.34 -3.04 -2.45
CA PHE A 107 -0.52 -2.06 -3.53
C PHE A 107 0.15 -2.52 -4.84
N ILE A 108 1.39 -3.03 -4.76
CA ILE A 108 2.12 -3.54 -5.93
C ILE A 108 1.51 -4.85 -6.42
N TYR A 109 1.13 -5.75 -5.51
CA TYR A 109 0.49 -7.02 -5.82
C TYR A 109 -0.84 -6.82 -6.58
N GLN A 110 -1.69 -5.90 -6.13
CA GLN A 110 -2.95 -5.59 -6.80
C GLN A 110 -2.74 -4.98 -8.17
N PHE A 111 -1.74 -4.10 -8.35
CA PHE A 111 -1.32 -3.62 -9.66
C PHE A 111 -0.90 -4.77 -10.59
N GLN A 112 -0.10 -5.71 -10.09
CA GLN A 112 0.34 -6.88 -10.86
C GLN A 112 -0.85 -7.74 -11.28
N LYS A 113 -1.76 -8.04 -10.34
CA LYS A 113 -2.99 -8.79 -10.61
C LYS A 113 -3.88 -8.10 -11.63
N PHE A 114 -4.06 -6.80 -11.53
CA PHE A 114 -4.85 -6.02 -12.50
C PHE A 114 -4.20 -6.02 -13.89
N THR A 115 -2.88 -5.88 -13.97
CA THR A 115 -2.16 -5.93 -15.24
C THR A 115 -2.31 -7.28 -15.93
N ILE A 116 -2.20 -8.38 -15.17
CA ILE A 116 -2.44 -9.74 -15.66
C ILE A 116 -3.91 -9.93 -16.04
N PHE A 117 -4.85 -9.37 -15.28
CA PHE A 117 -6.27 -9.42 -15.62
C PHE A 117 -6.53 -8.72 -16.96
N ARG A 118 -6.05 -7.48 -17.12
CA ARG A 118 -6.23 -6.65 -18.33
C ARG A 118 -5.56 -7.23 -19.59
N SER A 119 -4.51 -8.03 -19.44
CA SER A 119 -3.82 -8.65 -20.58
C SER A 119 -4.51 -9.92 -21.09
N ARG A 120 -5.54 -10.42 -20.41
CA ARG A 120 -6.29 -11.61 -20.85
C ARG A 120 -6.98 -11.33 -22.17
N SER A 121 -6.88 -12.27 -23.10
CA SER A 121 -7.46 -12.13 -24.44
C SER A 121 -8.99 -12.24 -24.48
N LYS A 122 -9.62 -12.66 -23.38
CA LYS A 122 -11.08 -12.86 -23.29
C LYS A 122 -11.61 -12.26 -21.99
N HIS A 123 -12.43 -11.23 -22.13
CA HIS A 123 -13.24 -10.66 -21.07
C HIS A 123 -14.73 -10.85 -21.39
N LYS A 124 -15.58 -10.84 -20.36
CA LYS A 124 -17.02 -10.75 -20.60
C LYS A 124 -17.35 -9.36 -21.19
N PRO A 125 -18.41 -9.20 -22.01
CA PRO A 125 -18.75 -7.92 -22.61
C PRO A 125 -18.90 -6.79 -21.58
N ASP A 126 -19.52 -7.08 -20.45
CA ASP A 126 -19.73 -6.12 -19.35
C ASP A 126 -18.39 -5.70 -18.70
N GLU A 127 -17.46 -6.64 -18.52
CA GLU A 127 -16.11 -6.35 -18.00
C GLU A 127 -15.31 -5.49 -18.98
N GLU A 128 -15.44 -5.75 -20.29
CA GLU A 128 -14.73 -4.99 -21.31
C GLU A 128 -15.22 -3.54 -21.40
N ALA A 129 -16.53 -3.32 -21.23
CA ALA A 129 -17.09 -1.97 -21.14
C ALA A 129 -16.53 -1.21 -19.92
N LEU A 130 -16.50 -1.86 -18.75
CA LEU A 130 -15.95 -1.28 -17.52
C LEU A 130 -14.44 -1.00 -17.63
N LEU A 131 -13.67 -1.87 -18.28
CA LEU A 131 -12.23 -1.66 -18.50
C LEU A 131 -11.95 -0.47 -19.43
N LYS A 132 -12.79 -0.25 -20.45
CA LYS A 132 -12.69 0.90 -21.35
C LYS A 132 -13.01 2.22 -20.65
N GLU A 133 -14.06 2.23 -19.83
CA GLU A 133 -14.42 3.39 -19.00
C GLU A 133 -13.31 3.74 -18.00
N ASN A 134 -12.67 2.71 -17.43
CA ASN A 134 -11.70 2.85 -16.33
C ASN A 134 -10.23 2.70 -16.77
N HIS A 135 -9.86 3.16 -17.98
CA HIS A 135 -8.53 2.90 -18.55
C HIS A 135 -7.34 3.45 -17.73
N LYS A 136 -7.57 4.40 -16.82
CA LYS A 136 -6.52 5.01 -15.96
C LYS A 136 -6.29 4.25 -14.65
N VAL A 137 -7.20 3.34 -14.30
CA VAL A 137 -7.10 2.54 -13.07
C VAL A 137 -5.85 1.68 -13.16
N TRP A 138 -5.05 1.65 -12.09
CA TRP A 138 -3.80 0.89 -12.03
C TRP A 138 -2.84 1.19 -13.19
N SER A 139 -2.76 2.45 -13.65
CA SER A 139 -1.75 2.82 -14.65
C SER A 139 -0.34 2.74 -14.06
N ILE A 140 0.61 2.21 -14.83
CA ILE A 140 2.01 2.10 -14.37
C ILE A 140 2.60 3.46 -13.97
N HIS A 141 2.24 4.52 -14.70
CA HIS A 141 2.67 5.89 -14.41
C HIS A 141 2.12 6.37 -13.06
N SER A 142 0.85 6.08 -12.76
CA SER A 142 0.23 6.44 -11.47
C SER A 142 0.91 5.72 -10.31
N VAL A 143 1.14 4.41 -10.45
CA VAL A 143 1.78 3.57 -9.42
C VAL A 143 3.22 4.04 -9.16
N LEU A 144 4.02 4.21 -10.21
CA LEU A 144 5.38 4.72 -10.10
C LEU A 144 5.41 6.11 -9.44
N ASN A 145 4.55 7.03 -9.88
CA ASN A 145 4.49 8.39 -9.36
C ASN A 145 4.16 8.42 -7.86
N ILE A 146 3.24 7.59 -7.39
CA ILE A 146 2.92 7.49 -5.95
C ILE A 146 4.15 7.02 -5.16
N LEU A 147 4.79 5.93 -5.60
CA LEU A 147 5.97 5.40 -4.91
C LEU A 147 7.13 6.40 -4.90
N HIS A 148 7.37 7.09 -6.02
CA HIS A 148 8.37 8.17 -6.10
C HIS A 148 8.07 9.31 -5.13
N LYS A 149 6.83 9.79 -5.08
CA LYS A 149 6.43 10.86 -4.16
C LYS A 149 6.59 10.44 -2.69
N LEU A 150 6.33 9.18 -2.34
CA LEU A 150 6.55 8.69 -0.97
C LEU A 150 8.04 8.68 -0.59
N VAL A 151 8.91 8.29 -1.53
CA VAL A 151 10.37 8.34 -1.35
C VAL A 151 10.86 9.78 -1.20
N GLU A 152 10.36 10.70 -2.04
CA GLU A 152 10.73 12.11 -1.98
C GLU A 152 10.26 12.77 -0.69
N LYS A 153 8.99 12.57 -0.30
CA LYS A 153 8.39 13.15 0.92
C LYS A 153 9.09 12.71 2.20
N SER A 154 9.68 11.52 2.22
CA SER A 154 10.37 10.96 3.38
C SER A 154 11.86 11.30 3.44
N ASN A 155 12.44 11.89 2.39
CA ASN A 155 13.88 12.14 2.25
C ASN A 155 14.75 10.89 2.50
N ILE A 156 14.21 9.68 2.27
CA ILE A 156 14.85 8.44 2.70
C ILE A 156 16.19 8.17 1.99
N ASN A 157 16.35 8.61 0.74
CA ASN A 157 17.60 8.46 -0.01
C ASN A 157 18.76 9.21 0.65
N GLU A 158 18.50 10.44 1.12
CA GLU A 158 19.49 11.27 1.81
C GLU A 158 19.84 10.65 3.16
N GLN A 159 18.83 10.21 3.91
CA GLN A 159 19.03 9.51 5.19
C GLN A 159 19.91 8.27 5.05
N LEU A 160 19.67 7.44 4.02
CA LEU A 160 20.47 6.24 3.75
C LEU A 160 21.91 6.56 3.36
N GLN A 161 22.14 7.64 2.61
CA GLN A 161 23.48 8.08 2.24
C GLN A 161 24.30 8.56 3.45
N TYR A 162 23.67 9.32 4.36
CA TYR A 162 24.31 9.76 5.60
C TYR A 162 24.59 8.59 6.53
N TYR A 163 23.65 7.65 6.63
CA TYR A 163 23.85 6.41 7.38
C TYR A 163 25.05 5.59 6.85
N ALA A 164 25.20 5.47 5.53
CA ALA A 164 26.33 4.79 4.91
C ALA A 164 27.69 5.48 5.20
N THR A 165 27.67 6.80 5.40
CA THR A 165 28.86 7.61 5.74
C THR A 165 29.10 7.71 7.26
N SER A 166 28.39 6.90 8.08
CA SER A 166 28.41 6.96 9.55
C SER A 166 28.06 8.34 10.13
N SER A 167 27.31 9.14 9.38
CA SER A 167 26.80 10.45 9.80
C SER A 167 25.37 10.32 10.30
N ASP A 168 24.92 11.26 11.13
CA ASP A 168 23.59 11.23 11.73
C ASP A 168 22.48 11.45 10.66
N PRO A 169 21.63 10.44 10.38
CA PRO A 169 20.56 10.55 9.39
C PRO A 169 19.46 11.54 9.77
N ASP A 170 19.31 11.84 11.08
CA ASP A 170 18.25 12.70 11.57
C ASP A 170 18.47 14.17 11.18
N LEU A 171 19.70 14.55 10.80
CA LEU A 171 20.04 15.87 10.30
C LEU A 171 19.41 16.19 8.93
N VAL A 172 19.18 15.16 8.10
CA VAL A 172 18.64 15.30 6.73
C VAL A 172 17.22 14.77 6.59
N ALA A 173 16.69 14.14 7.65
CA ALA A 173 15.37 13.56 7.64
C ALA A 173 14.25 14.60 7.47
N GLY A 174 14.45 15.81 8.00
CA GLY A 174 13.41 16.84 8.04
C GLY A 174 12.18 16.41 8.88
N GLU A 175 11.15 17.24 8.90
CA GLU A 175 9.96 17.02 9.75
C GLU A 175 9.24 15.69 9.43
N PHE A 176 9.11 15.36 8.13
CA PHE A 176 8.48 14.12 7.68
C PHE A 176 9.38 12.90 7.84
N GLY A 177 10.67 12.99 7.51
CA GLY A 177 11.58 11.84 7.61
C GLY A 177 11.88 11.43 9.06
N SER A 178 11.75 12.33 10.03
CA SER A 178 11.83 11.98 11.45
C SER A 178 10.61 11.20 11.95
N CYS A 179 9.48 11.27 11.24
CA CYS A 179 8.30 10.48 11.59
C CYS A 179 8.51 9.01 11.18
N PRO A 180 8.38 8.04 12.11
CA PRO A 180 8.62 6.62 11.81
C PRO A 180 7.78 6.07 10.66
N VAL A 181 6.51 6.50 10.55
CA VAL A 181 5.61 6.05 9.48
C VAL A 181 6.11 6.49 8.11
N TYR A 182 6.45 7.76 7.94
CA TYR A 182 6.95 8.28 6.66
C TYR A 182 8.32 7.71 6.31
N LYS A 183 9.22 7.57 7.30
CA LYS A 183 10.54 6.95 7.12
C LYS A 183 10.41 5.51 6.58
N MET A 184 9.58 4.70 7.23
CA MET A 184 9.37 3.30 6.84
C MET A 184 8.61 3.18 5.52
N LEU A 185 7.57 3.99 5.29
CA LEU A 185 6.86 4.03 4.00
C LEU A 185 7.79 4.40 2.85
N GLY A 186 8.67 5.39 3.05
CA GLY A 186 9.69 5.77 2.07
C GLY A 186 10.64 4.61 1.76
N PHE A 187 11.15 3.96 2.80
CA PHE A 187 12.05 2.81 2.66
C PHE A 187 11.37 1.64 1.92
N PHE A 188 10.15 1.28 2.30
CA PHE A 188 9.40 0.23 1.62
C PHE A 188 9.03 0.62 0.18
N SER A 189 8.78 1.90 -0.08
CA SER A 189 8.56 2.40 -1.44
C SER A 189 9.81 2.29 -2.32
N LEU A 190 11.03 2.43 -1.78
CA LEU A 190 12.25 2.16 -2.54
C LEU A 190 12.34 0.69 -2.96
N ILE A 191 12.06 -0.23 -2.04
CA ILE A 191 12.02 -1.68 -2.34
C ILE A 191 10.93 -1.96 -3.38
N GLY A 192 9.77 -1.32 -3.23
CA GLY A 192 8.65 -1.40 -4.15
C GLY A 192 9.00 -0.92 -5.56
N LEU A 193 9.65 0.23 -5.70
CA LEU A 193 10.15 0.76 -6.97
C LEU A 193 11.13 -0.21 -7.63
N CYS A 194 12.07 -0.76 -6.85
CA CYS A 194 13.00 -1.76 -7.35
C CYS A 194 12.25 -2.98 -7.92
N ARG A 195 11.33 -3.56 -7.14
CA ARG A 195 10.52 -4.70 -7.57
C ARG A 195 9.70 -4.40 -8.82
N LEU A 196 9.12 -3.20 -8.92
CA LEU A 196 8.32 -2.78 -10.06
C LEU A 196 9.18 -2.62 -11.32
N HIS A 197 10.38 -2.04 -11.23
CA HIS A 197 11.31 -1.94 -12.35
C HIS A 197 11.84 -3.30 -12.82
N VAL A 198 12.11 -4.22 -11.88
CA VAL A 198 12.45 -5.61 -12.21
C VAL A 198 11.31 -6.30 -12.96
N LEU A 199 10.05 -6.09 -12.54
CA LEU A 199 8.88 -6.65 -13.23
C LEU A 199 8.75 -6.11 -14.66
N LEU A 200 9.09 -4.84 -14.89
CA LEU A 200 9.08 -4.22 -16.22
C LEU A 200 10.26 -4.63 -17.11
N GLY A 201 11.24 -5.37 -16.58
CA GLY A 201 12.47 -5.74 -17.29
C GLY A 201 13.53 -4.65 -17.34
N ASP A 202 13.38 -3.55 -16.59
CA ASP A 202 14.34 -2.46 -16.51
C ASP A 202 15.27 -2.61 -15.30
N TYR A 203 16.22 -3.54 -15.43
CA TYR A 203 17.17 -3.87 -14.36
C TYR A 203 18.12 -2.72 -14.03
N PHE A 204 18.47 -1.86 -14.99
CA PHE A 204 19.36 -0.72 -14.76
C PHE A 204 18.73 0.31 -13.83
N LYS A 205 17.45 0.66 -14.06
CA LYS A 205 16.74 1.57 -13.15
C LYS A 205 16.54 0.92 -11.78
N ALA A 206 16.21 -0.37 -11.72
CA ALA A 206 16.08 -1.09 -10.46
C ALA A 206 17.35 -1.02 -9.59
N LEU A 207 18.53 -1.33 -10.17
CA LEU A 207 19.81 -1.27 -9.46
C LEU A 207 20.15 0.15 -8.96
N ARG A 208 19.72 1.19 -9.68
CA ARG A 208 19.93 2.57 -9.26
C ARG A 208 19.17 2.92 -7.97
N PHE A 209 17.96 2.39 -7.76
CA PHE A 209 17.21 2.60 -6.51
C PHE A 209 17.83 1.87 -5.32
N LEU A 210 18.51 0.75 -5.56
CA LEU A 210 19.25 0.01 -4.53
C LEU A 210 20.64 0.60 -4.23
N LYS A 211 21.11 1.58 -5.00
CA LYS A 211 22.48 2.10 -4.88
C LYS A 211 22.83 2.61 -3.48
N HIS A 212 21.85 3.14 -2.76
CA HIS A 212 22.02 3.69 -1.41
C HIS A 212 21.73 2.67 -0.30
N ILE A 213 21.27 1.47 -0.66
CA ILE A 213 21.05 0.37 0.27
C ILE A 213 22.33 -0.48 0.25
N ASP A 214 23.01 -0.55 1.39
CA ASP A 214 24.20 -1.36 1.54
C ASP A 214 23.83 -2.86 1.57
N LEU A 215 23.78 -3.48 0.38
CA LEU A 215 23.48 -4.90 0.21
C LEU A 215 24.57 -5.80 0.81
N SER A 216 25.78 -5.28 1.05
CA SER A 216 26.91 -6.08 1.56
C SER A 216 26.69 -6.54 3.01
N ARG A 217 25.88 -5.80 3.78
CA ARG A 217 25.51 -6.15 5.16
C ARG A 217 24.40 -7.20 5.26
N ILE A 218 23.69 -7.49 4.16
CA ILE A 218 22.62 -8.51 4.13
C ILE A 218 23.22 -9.91 3.88
N VAL A 219 24.42 -9.99 3.30
CA VAL A 219 25.11 -11.25 2.95
C VAL A 219 26.02 -11.76 4.07
N SER A 220 26.06 -11.07 5.22
CA SER A 220 26.78 -11.53 6.41
C SER A 220 25.93 -12.55 7.18
N PHE A 221 25.91 -13.79 6.70
CA PHE A 221 25.50 -14.95 7.50
C PHE A 221 26.66 -15.43 8.38
#